data_AF-A0A972RFJ6-F1
#
_entry.id   AF-A0A972RFJ6-F1
#
_cell.length_a   1.000
_cell.length_b   1.000
_cell.length_c   1.000
_cell.angle_alpha   90.00
_cell.angle_beta   90.00
_cell.angle_gamma   90.00
#
_symmetry.space_group_name_H-M   'P 1'
#
loop_
_entity.id
_entity.type
_entity.pdbx_description
1 polymer ?
#
loop_
_entity_poly.entity_id
_entity_poly.type
_entity_poly.pdbx_seq_one_letter_code
_entity_poly.pdbx_strand_id
1 'polypeptide(L)' 'PGALADTLDLIAQEGINLHAVDAMGFERQYSAYVWCDEGDVEKLRKVLKGW' A
#
# COMPACT_ATOMS: atom_id res chain seq x y z
N PRO A 1 15.75 4.32 -1.25
CA PRO A 1 14.45 3.60 -1.22
C PRO A 1 13.86 3.66 0.19
N GLY A 2 12.60 4.07 0.32
CA GLY A 2 11.90 4.17 1.61
C GLY A 2 10.80 3.12 1.69
N ALA A 3 10.40 2.73 2.91
CA ALA A 3 9.47 1.61 3.15
C ALA A 3 8.15 1.69 2.34
N LEU A 4 7.67 2.91 2.02
CA LEU A 4 6.49 3.09 1.17
C LEU A 4 6.76 2.71 -0.30
N ALA A 5 7.92 3.08 -0.85
CA ALA A 5 8.24 2.82 -2.25
C ALA A 5 8.26 1.31 -2.54
N ASP A 6 8.94 0.54 -1.68
CA ASP A 6 9.01 -0.92 -1.82
C ASP A 6 7.62 -1.57 -1.70
N THR A 7 6.75 -1.02 -0.83
CA THR A 7 5.36 -1.49 -0.70
C THR A 7 4.54 -1.19 -1.95
N LEU A 8 4.70 -0.01 -2.55
CA LEU A 8 3.99 0.36 -3.79
C LEU A 8 4.43 -0.51 -4.97
N ASP A 9 5.71 -0.86 -5.05
CA ASP A 9 6.22 -1.77 -6.08
C ASP A 9 5.59 -3.16 -5.96
N LEU A 10 5.45 -3.70 -4.74
CA LEU A 10 4.77 -4.99 -4.52
C LEU A 10 3.29 -4.94 -4.91
N ILE A 11 2.59 -3.86 -4.57
CA ILE A 11 1.19 -3.66 -4.95
C ILE A 11 1.05 -3.64 -6.48
N ALA A 12 1.96 -2.96 -7.18
CA ALA A 12 1.98 -2.88 -8.64
C ALA A 12 2.30 -4.23 -9.30
N GLN A 13 3.20 -5.04 -8.72
CA GLN A 13 3.51 -6.39 -9.21
C GLN A 13 2.29 -7.33 -9.15
N GLU A 14 1.44 -7.13 -8.14
CA GLU A 14 0.16 -7.83 -8.03
C GLU A 14 -0.91 -7.27 -8.99
N GLY A 15 -0.60 -6.26 -9.81
CA GLY A 15 -1.55 -5.68 -10.76
C GLY A 15 -2.72 -4.96 -10.10
N ILE A 16 -2.58 -4.54 -8.85
CA ILE A 16 -3.60 -3.77 -8.14
C ILE A 16 -3.46 -2.30 -8.52
N ASN A 17 -4.55 -1.70 -9.00
CA ASN A 17 -4.58 -0.27 -9.28
C ASN A 17 -4.95 0.51 -8.02
N LEU A 18 -4.09 1.44 -7.59
CA LEU A 18 -4.39 2.33 -6.49
C LEU A 18 -5.09 3.59 -7.00
N HIS A 19 -6.21 3.95 -6.37
CA HIS A 19 -6.95 5.16 -6.69
C HIS A 19 -6.46 6.37 -5.89
N ALA A 20 -5.99 6.12 -4.68
CA ALA A 20 -5.46 7.16 -3.81
C ALA A 20 -4.41 6.56 -2.85
N VAL A 21 -3.47 7.42 -2.46
CA VAL A 21 -2.49 7.15 -1.42
C VAL A 21 -2.45 8.39 -0.52
N ASP A 22 -2.58 8.19 0.78
CA ASP A 22 -2.38 9.23 1.79
C ASP A 22 -1.26 8.80 2.74
N ALA A 23 -0.42 9.75 3.12
CA ALA A 23 0.77 9.50 3.91
C ALA A 23 0.82 10.51 5.05
N MET A 24 0.85 9.99 6.27
CA MET A 24 0.98 10.80 7.48
C MET A 24 2.27 10.45 8.21
N GLY A 25 3.05 11.47 8.53
CA GLY A 25 4.17 11.40 9.45
C GLY A 25 3.82 12.11 10.75
N PHE A 26 3.93 11.41 11.88
CA PHE A 26 3.83 12.01 13.21
C PHE A 26 5.05 11.63 14.04
N GLU A 27 5.86 12.64 14.39
CA GLU A 27 7.14 12.49 15.08
C GLU A 27 8.06 11.46 14.41
N ARG A 28 8.22 10.27 15.02
CA ARG A 28 9.06 9.16 14.56
C ARG A 28 8.27 8.04 13.88
N GLN A 29 6.97 8.21 13.70
CA GLN A 29 6.10 7.23 13.09
C GLN A 29 5.64 7.71 11.72
N TYR A 30 5.57 6.77 10.79
CA TYR A 30 5.06 6.97 9.44
C TYR A 30 3.96 5.97 9.19
N SER A 31 2.86 6.42 8.61
CA SER A 31 1.75 5.57 8.19
C SER A 31 1.31 5.98 6.79
N ALA A 32 0.92 4.98 5.99
CA ALA A 32 0.35 5.18 4.68
C ALA A 32 -0.99 4.46 4.59
N TYR A 33 -1.96 5.12 3.99
CA TYR A 33 -3.28 4.60 3.71
C TYR A 33 -3.44 4.53 2.19
N VAL A 34 -3.99 3.42 1.71
CA VAL A 34 -4.12 3.13 0.28
C VAL A 34 -5.54 2.69 -0.03
N TRP A 35 -6.04 3.12 -1.17
CA TRP A 35 -7.38 2.77 -1.66
C TRP A 35 -7.28 2.13 -3.04
N CYS A 36 -8.03 1.04 -3.24
CA CYS A 36 -8.15 0.30 -4.50
C CYS A 36 -9.61 -0.06 -4.75
N ASP A 37 -9.89 -0.72 -5.87
CA ASP A 37 -11.21 -1.31 -6.14
C ASP A 37 -11.61 -2.35 -5.08
N GLU A 38 -12.90 -2.46 -4.80
CA GLU A 38 -13.43 -3.39 -3.79
C GLU A 38 -13.00 -4.84 -4.06
N GLY A 39 -12.94 -5.24 -5.35
CA GLY A 39 -12.51 -6.58 -5.76
C GLY A 39 -11.05 -6.90 -5.42
N ASP A 40 -10.20 -5.87 -5.24
CA ASP A 40 -8.77 -6.02 -4.97
C ASP A 40 -8.43 -5.93 -3.48
N VAL A 41 -9.37 -5.56 -2.61
CA VAL A 41 -9.13 -5.33 -1.18
C VAL A 41 -8.47 -6.54 -0.49
N GLU A 42 -8.95 -7.75 -0.77
CA GLU A 42 -8.37 -8.97 -0.17
C GLU A 42 -6.98 -9.29 -0.72
N LYS A 43 -6.70 -8.93 -1.97
CA LYS A 43 -5.38 -9.09 -2.59
C LYS A 43 -4.40 -8.09 -2.00
N LEU A 44 -4.81 -6.82 -1.91
CA LEU A 44 -4.07 -5.74 -1.28
C LEU A 44 -3.73 -6.07 0.19
N ARG A 45 -4.69 -6.62 0.94
CA ARG A 45 -4.47 -7.06 2.33
C ARG A 45 -3.36 -8.10 2.47
N LYS A 46 -3.20 -9.02 1.51
CA LYS A 46 -2.14 -10.03 1.53
C LYS A 46 -0.76 -9.40 1.30
N VAL A 47 -0.66 -8.49 0.33
CA VAL A 47 0.57 -7.74 0.05
C VAL A 47 1.03 -6.97 1.29
N LEU A 48 0.14 -6.21 1.93
CA LEU A 48 0.47 -5.40 3.10
C LEU A 48 0.86 -6.22 4.34
N LYS A 49 0.45 -7.49 4.41
CA LYS A 49 0.82 -8.41 5.51
C LYS A 49 2.12 -9.18 5.22
N GLY A 50 2.66 -9.10 4.01
CA GLY A 50 3.85 -9.84 3.58
C GLY A 50 3.66 -11.36 3.54
N TRP A 51 2.49 -11.82 3.09
CA TRP A 51 2.15 -13.25 2.94
C TRP A 51 2.48 -13.81 1.56
#